data_AF-A0A929Z4E9-F1
#
_entry.id   AF-A0A929Z4E9-F1
#
_cell.length_a   1.000
_cell.length_b   1.000
_cell.length_c   1.000
_cell.angle_alpha   90.00
_cell.angle_beta   90.00
_cell.angle_gamma   90.00
#
_symmetry.space_group_name_H-M   'P 1'
#
loop_
_entity.id
_entity.type
_entity.pdbx_description
1 polymer ?
#
loop_
_entity_poly.entity_id
_entity_poly.type
_entity_poly.pdbx_seq_one_letter_code
_entity_poly.pdbx_strand_id
1 'polypeptide(L)'
;MNKAFRNTLRDILGDGALIIFMVVVPIVYPLVYALIYNPETVHEVPVAVVDCAGNAMSRDFLTRLDASPDVRIAVRPPSLEAAKAAVARREVYGVVYIPEDFSRNLARMQQSHVSVYCDMSGMLYYKAILAAATDVSLEMNARIKIQRAGNTTDRQDQLTAHPLQYEHIALFNPQSGFASFLLPAVLMLIIQQTLILGVGMEAGTRRERMEQTHRFPPTDDFTLDAQAELAASEERHKQTRAQRVIEWF
;
A
#
# COMPACT_ATOMS: atom_id res chain seq x y z
N MET A 1 4.41 0.55 -40.24
CA MET A 1 3.64 1.13 -39.11
C MET A 1 2.30 1.64 -39.65
N ASN A 2 1.18 1.09 -39.18
CA ASN A 2 -0.16 1.37 -39.74
C ASN A 2 -0.49 2.88 -39.68
N LYS A 3 -1.14 3.42 -40.73
CA LYS A 3 -1.55 4.84 -40.78
C LYS A 3 -2.40 5.25 -39.56
N ALA A 4 -3.29 4.36 -39.13
CA ALA A 4 -4.12 4.55 -37.93
C ALA A 4 -3.26 4.75 -36.68
N PHE A 5 -2.29 3.87 -36.43
CA PHE A 5 -1.39 3.97 -35.29
C PHE A 5 -0.61 5.29 -35.28
N ARG A 6 -0.08 5.71 -36.44
CA ARG A 6 0.65 6.98 -36.56
C ARG A 6 -0.24 8.20 -36.30
N ASN A 7 -1.51 8.14 -36.71
CA ASN A 7 -2.45 9.23 -36.49
C ASN A 7 -2.83 9.32 -35.00
N THR A 8 -3.15 8.19 -34.36
CA THR A 8 -3.41 8.16 -32.91
C THR A 8 -2.20 8.64 -32.11
N LEU A 9 -0.98 8.23 -32.47
CA LEU A 9 0.23 8.69 -31.79
C LEU A 9 0.43 10.21 -31.94
N ARG A 10 0.06 10.78 -33.11
CA ARG A 10 0.10 12.22 -33.35
C ARG A 10 -0.97 12.95 -32.55
N ASP A 11 -2.17 12.39 -32.44
CA ASP A 11 -3.27 12.99 -31.68
C ASP A 11 -2.93 13.00 -30.17
N ILE A 12 -2.37 11.90 -29.64
CA ILE A 12 -1.88 11.82 -28.26
C ILE A 12 -0.77 12.86 -28.02
N LEU A 13 0.19 12.98 -28.93
CA LEU A 13 1.32 13.92 -28.80
C LEU A 13 0.95 15.37 -29.15
N GLY A 14 -0.21 15.61 -29.75
CA GLY A 14 -0.70 16.93 -30.13
C GLY A 14 -1.66 17.53 -29.10
N ASP A 15 -2.26 16.70 -28.25
CA ASP A 15 -3.16 17.12 -27.18
C ASP A 15 -2.41 17.21 -25.85
N GLY A 16 -2.25 18.44 -25.34
CA GLY A 16 -1.57 18.71 -24.09
C GLY A 16 -2.20 18.00 -22.89
N ALA A 17 -3.53 17.79 -22.90
CA ALA A 17 -4.21 17.08 -21.83
C ALA A 17 -3.84 15.58 -21.84
N LEU A 18 -3.82 14.94 -23.02
CA LEU A 18 -3.43 13.54 -23.13
C LEU A 18 -1.97 13.30 -22.72
N ILE A 19 -1.03 14.19 -23.08
CA ILE A 19 0.37 14.08 -22.64
C ILE A 19 0.46 14.14 -21.11
N ILE A 20 -0.25 15.06 -20.48
CA ILE A 20 -0.22 15.21 -19.02
C ILE A 20 -0.71 13.92 -18.35
N PHE A 21 -1.88 13.40 -18.76
CA PHE A 21 -2.45 12.22 -18.11
C PHE A 21 -1.72 10.92 -18.45
N MET A 22 -1.21 10.75 -19.67
CA MET A 22 -0.63 9.48 -20.12
C MET A 22 0.89 9.39 -19.86
N VAL A 23 1.58 10.51 -19.68
CA VAL A 23 3.04 10.55 -19.51
C VAL A 23 3.45 11.25 -18.22
N VAL A 24 2.97 12.48 -17.98
CA VAL A 24 3.43 13.27 -16.83
C VAL A 24 2.93 12.66 -15.51
N VAL A 25 1.64 12.35 -15.40
CA VAL A 25 1.05 11.81 -14.17
C VAL A 25 1.65 10.45 -13.78
N PRO A 26 1.77 9.44 -14.68
CA PRO A 26 2.39 8.16 -14.36
C PRO A 26 3.86 8.22 -13.97
N ILE A 27 4.59 9.28 -14.33
CA ILE A 27 6.01 9.43 -14.00
C ILE A 27 6.19 10.27 -12.73
N VAL A 28 5.57 11.44 -12.67
CA VAL A 28 5.74 12.38 -11.56
C VAL A 28 5.12 11.84 -10.28
N TYR A 29 3.93 11.23 -10.37
CA TYR A 29 3.20 10.80 -9.18
C TYR A 29 3.94 9.69 -8.41
N PRO A 30 4.43 8.60 -9.05
CA PRO A 30 5.24 7.61 -8.34
C PRO A 30 6.55 8.17 -7.82
N LEU A 31 7.14 9.17 -8.48
CA LEU A 31 8.38 9.77 -8.05
C LEU A 31 8.18 10.61 -6.77
N VAL A 32 7.10 11.39 -6.71
CA VAL A 32 6.70 12.12 -5.50
C VAL A 32 6.32 11.15 -4.37
N TYR A 33 5.57 10.09 -4.68
CA TYR A 33 5.25 9.05 -3.70
C TYR A 33 6.50 8.34 -3.20
N ALA A 34 7.40 7.94 -4.08
CA ALA A 34 8.65 7.31 -3.70
C ALA A 34 9.48 8.22 -2.80
N LEU A 35 9.51 9.53 -3.05
CA LEU A 35 10.20 10.50 -2.18
C LEU A 35 9.56 10.61 -0.78
N ILE A 36 8.22 10.63 -0.68
CA ILE A 36 7.51 10.71 0.60
C ILE A 36 7.69 9.42 1.41
N TYR A 37 7.69 8.27 0.74
CA TYR A 37 7.78 6.95 1.37
C TYR A 37 9.20 6.37 1.41
N ASN A 38 10.22 7.10 0.91
CA ASN A 38 11.62 6.70 0.92
C ASN A 38 12.20 6.34 2.30
N PRO A 39 11.76 6.92 3.44
CA PRO A 39 12.02 6.29 4.73
C PRO A 39 11.16 5.02 4.83
N GLU A 40 11.58 3.96 4.13
CA GLU A 40 10.83 2.70 3.96
C GLU A 40 10.57 1.98 5.31
N THR A 41 11.38 2.30 6.31
CA THR A 41 11.41 1.72 7.65
C THR A 41 11.42 2.82 8.72
N VAL A 42 10.44 2.73 9.63
CA VAL A 42 10.39 3.60 10.80
C VAL A 42 11.27 2.99 11.87
N HIS A 43 12.28 3.74 12.28
CA HIS A 43 13.20 3.37 13.35
C HIS A 43 12.92 4.20 14.60
N GLU A 44 13.33 3.68 15.75
CA GLU A 44 13.20 4.34 17.05
C GLU A 44 11.77 4.81 17.39
N VAL A 45 10.76 3.97 17.12
CA VAL A 45 9.37 4.30 17.43
C VAL A 45 9.23 4.54 18.94
N PRO A 46 8.77 5.73 19.39
CA PRO A 46 8.66 6.02 20.81
C PRO A 46 7.53 5.21 21.44
N VAL A 47 7.88 4.42 22.45
CA VAL A 47 6.99 3.53 23.19
C VAL A 47 6.99 3.87 24.67
N ALA A 48 5.82 3.77 25.30
CA ALA A 48 5.66 3.86 26.73
C ALA A 48 5.79 2.47 27.37
N VAL A 49 6.48 2.37 28.49
CA VAL A 49 6.65 1.11 29.21
C VAL A 49 6.06 1.20 30.61
N VAL A 50 5.17 0.27 30.93
CA VAL A 50 4.60 0.08 32.27
C VAL A 50 5.15 -1.24 32.82
N ASP A 51 6.19 -1.16 33.66
CA ASP A 51 6.78 -2.32 34.33
C ASP A 51 6.25 -2.42 35.77
N CYS A 52 5.28 -3.32 35.98
CA CYS A 52 4.79 -3.62 37.32
C CYS A 52 5.62 -4.68 38.05
N ALA A 53 6.50 -5.40 37.34
CA ALA A 53 7.29 -6.49 37.90
C ALA A 53 8.60 -6.01 38.54
N GLY A 54 9.21 -4.95 38.00
CA GLY A 54 10.31 -4.19 38.59
C GLY A 54 11.62 -4.95 38.86
N ASN A 55 11.82 -6.12 38.27
CA ASN A 55 12.87 -7.07 38.63
C ASN A 55 13.89 -7.30 37.49
N ALA A 56 14.91 -8.12 37.72
CA ALA A 56 16.00 -8.33 36.77
C ALA A 56 15.52 -8.88 35.40
N MET A 57 14.53 -9.78 35.38
CA MET A 57 14.01 -10.34 34.12
C MET A 57 13.18 -9.32 33.33
N SER A 58 12.33 -8.51 34.00
CA SER A 58 11.59 -7.44 33.30
C SER A 58 12.56 -6.40 32.75
N ARG A 59 13.60 -6.02 33.50
CA ARG A 59 14.63 -5.08 33.04
C ARG A 59 15.45 -5.62 31.87
N ASP A 60 15.80 -6.92 31.87
CA ASP A 60 16.50 -7.54 30.74
C ASP A 60 15.64 -7.52 29.48
N PHE A 61 14.34 -7.85 29.59
CA PHE A 61 13.39 -7.73 28.48
C PHE A 61 13.33 -6.30 27.93
N LEU A 62 13.19 -5.31 28.82
CA LEU A 62 13.12 -3.91 28.41
C LEU A 62 14.43 -3.37 27.82
N THR A 63 15.57 -3.80 28.34
CA THR A 63 16.88 -3.42 27.80
C THR A 63 17.06 -3.95 26.39
N ARG A 64 16.63 -5.19 26.13
CA ARG A 64 16.65 -5.79 24.79
C ARG A 64 15.66 -5.13 23.84
N LEU A 65 14.49 -4.75 24.35
CA LEU A 65 13.50 -4.01 23.56
C LEU A 65 14.02 -2.63 23.15
N ASP A 66 14.68 -1.90 24.05
CA ASP A 66 15.29 -0.59 23.75
C ASP A 66 16.55 -0.70 22.87
N ALA A 67 17.19 -1.87 22.86
CA ALA A 67 18.31 -2.17 21.96
C ALA A 67 17.85 -2.58 20.54
N SER A 68 16.55 -2.79 20.32
CA SER A 68 16.01 -3.06 18.99
C SER A 68 16.11 -1.80 18.12
N PRO A 69 16.49 -1.90 16.84
CA PRO A 69 16.56 -0.74 15.95
C PRO A 69 15.19 -0.07 15.69
N ASP A 70 14.10 -0.80 15.92
CA ASP A 70 12.76 -0.37 15.54
C ASP A 70 12.03 0.42 16.63
N VAL A 71 12.43 0.26 17.91
CA VAL A 71 11.69 0.79 19.07
C VAL A 71 12.62 1.53 20.02
N ARG A 72 12.11 2.62 20.60
CA ARG A 72 12.79 3.35 21.66
C ARG A 72 11.86 3.58 22.85
N ILE A 73 12.31 3.27 24.05
CA ILE A 73 11.57 3.51 25.28
C ILE A 73 11.64 5.00 25.62
N ALA A 74 10.59 5.75 25.27
CA ALA A 74 10.56 7.21 25.44
C ALA A 74 10.11 7.62 26.85
N VAL A 75 9.12 6.92 27.42
CA VAL A 75 8.56 7.25 28.74
C VAL A 75 8.27 5.97 29.53
N ARG A 76 8.41 6.07 30.86
CA ARG A 76 8.10 4.98 31.80
C ARG A 76 6.99 5.40 32.77
N PRO A 77 5.73 5.44 32.31
CA PRO A 77 4.61 5.83 33.15
C PRO A 77 4.36 4.81 34.29
N PRO A 78 3.88 5.26 35.46
CA PRO A 78 3.66 4.38 36.62
C PRO A 78 2.42 3.48 36.49
N SER A 79 1.53 3.77 35.54
CA SER A 79 0.28 3.02 35.34
C SER A 79 -0.13 3.00 33.87
N LEU A 80 -1.00 2.04 33.53
CA LEU A 80 -1.58 1.93 32.20
C LEU A 80 -2.43 3.16 31.83
N GLU A 81 -3.09 3.80 32.82
CA GLU A 81 -3.83 5.05 32.58
C GLU A 81 -2.90 6.20 32.22
N ALA A 82 -1.78 6.35 32.92
CA ALA A 82 -0.78 7.37 32.58
C ALA A 82 -0.16 7.11 31.20
N ALA A 83 0.04 5.84 30.83
CA ALA A 83 0.47 5.45 29.49
C ALA A 83 -0.56 5.82 28.42
N LYS A 84 -1.84 5.57 28.68
CA LYS A 84 -2.95 5.96 27.78
C LYS A 84 -2.98 7.47 27.55
N ALA A 85 -2.72 8.27 28.60
CA ALA A 85 -2.62 9.72 28.46
C ALA A 85 -1.42 10.15 27.59
N ALA A 86 -0.28 9.47 27.69
CA ALA A 86 0.89 9.74 26.83
C ALA A 86 0.61 9.40 25.35
N VAL A 87 -0.11 8.31 25.08
CA VAL A 87 -0.59 7.97 23.74
C VAL A 87 -1.57 9.02 23.22
N ALA A 88 -2.52 9.46 24.06
CA ALA A 88 -3.49 10.49 23.69
C ALA A 88 -2.83 11.83 23.33
N ARG A 89 -1.72 12.18 23.98
CA ARG A 89 -0.90 13.36 23.67
C ARG A 89 0.04 13.18 22.47
N ARG A 90 0.03 12.00 21.82
CA ARG A 90 0.94 11.61 20.72
C ARG A 90 2.42 11.70 21.10
N GLU A 91 2.76 11.50 22.37
CA GLU A 91 4.14 11.41 22.83
C GLU A 91 4.75 10.04 22.51
N VAL A 92 3.89 9.00 22.45
CA VAL A 92 4.24 7.61 22.14
C VAL A 92 3.20 6.98 21.23
N TYR A 93 3.60 5.99 20.44
CA TYR A 93 2.73 5.28 19.49
C TYR A 93 2.33 3.87 19.94
N GLY A 94 2.86 3.41 21.08
CA GLY A 94 2.41 2.19 21.73
C GLY A 94 2.82 2.11 23.20
N VAL A 95 2.28 1.10 23.87
CA VAL A 95 2.50 0.80 25.29
C VAL A 95 2.86 -0.66 25.44
N VAL A 96 3.96 -0.94 26.12
CA VAL A 96 4.35 -2.29 26.55
C VAL A 96 4.07 -2.42 28.05
N TYR A 97 3.28 -3.42 28.41
CA TYR A 97 2.87 -3.71 29.77
C TYR A 97 3.43 -5.05 30.22
N ILE A 98 4.16 -5.03 31.34
CA ILE A 98 4.70 -6.23 32.00
C ILE A 98 3.98 -6.37 33.35
N PRO A 99 3.21 -7.44 33.56
CA PRO A 99 2.43 -7.61 34.79
C PRO A 99 3.32 -7.99 35.98
N GLU A 100 2.88 -7.70 37.21
CA GLU A 100 3.66 -7.95 38.44
C GLU A 100 4.02 -9.43 38.65
N ASP A 101 3.16 -10.33 38.20
CA ASP A 101 3.34 -11.78 38.28
C ASP A 101 4.33 -12.33 37.23
N PHE A 102 4.87 -11.49 36.34
CA PHE A 102 5.73 -11.90 35.23
C PHE A 102 6.85 -12.85 35.65
N SER A 103 7.70 -12.38 36.56
CA SER A 103 8.86 -13.15 37.01
C SER A 103 8.50 -14.26 37.99
N ARG A 104 7.40 -14.09 38.75
CA ARG A 104 6.90 -15.12 39.66
C ARG A 104 6.41 -16.34 38.89
N ASN A 105 5.66 -16.13 37.81
CA ASN A 105 5.16 -17.20 36.96
C ASN A 105 6.31 -17.89 36.24
N LEU A 106 7.25 -17.11 35.67
CA LEU A 106 8.44 -17.68 35.04
C LEU A 106 9.25 -18.54 36.01
N ALA A 107 9.50 -18.07 37.24
CA ALA A 107 10.21 -18.84 38.27
C ALA A 107 9.45 -20.12 38.69
N ARG A 108 8.12 -20.11 38.63
CA ARG A 108 7.25 -21.25 38.96
C ARG A 108 6.99 -22.19 37.77
N MET A 109 7.72 -22.04 36.66
CA MET A 109 7.48 -22.81 35.43
C MET A 109 6.07 -22.62 34.84
N GLN A 110 5.43 -21.50 35.15
CA GLN A 110 4.13 -21.11 34.60
C GLN A 110 4.33 -20.14 33.42
N GLN A 111 3.39 -20.18 32.48
CA GLN A 111 3.40 -19.25 31.35
C GLN A 111 3.15 -17.82 31.85
N SER A 112 3.93 -16.88 31.34
CA SER A 112 3.73 -15.45 31.54
C SER A 112 3.43 -14.77 30.21
N HIS A 113 2.98 -13.52 30.27
CA HIS A 113 2.62 -12.73 29.10
C HIS A 113 3.19 -11.31 29.23
N VAL A 114 3.53 -10.73 28.08
CA VAL A 114 3.82 -9.31 27.91
C VAL A 114 2.75 -8.76 26.97
N SER A 115 2.08 -7.69 27.36
CA SER A 115 1.00 -7.10 26.57
C SER A 115 1.52 -5.88 25.81
N VAL A 116 1.23 -5.83 24.51
CA VAL A 116 1.58 -4.70 23.64
C VAL A 116 0.27 -4.05 23.18
N TYR A 117 0.10 -2.77 23.49
CA TYR A 117 -1.03 -1.96 23.07
C TYR A 117 -0.53 -0.93 22.07
N CYS A 118 -1.07 -0.92 20.86
CA CYS A 118 -0.64 -0.02 19.80
C CYS A 118 -1.84 0.40 18.95
N ASP A 119 -1.81 1.64 18.46
CA ASP A 119 -2.84 2.14 17.54
C ASP A 119 -2.50 1.72 16.11
N MET A 120 -3.48 1.15 15.42
CA MET A 120 -3.35 0.70 14.04
C MET A 120 -3.48 1.83 13.01
N SER A 121 -3.79 3.06 13.44
CA SER A 121 -3.78 4.26 12.58
C SER A 121 -2.40 4.53 11.96
N GLY A 122 -1.32 4.11 12.64
CA GLY A 122 0.04 4.12 12.12
C GLY A 122 0.56 2.70 11.90
N MET A 123 0.16 2.06 10.80
CA MET A 123 0.51 0.66 10.50
C MET A 123 2.03 0.36 10.58
N LEU A 124 2.87 1.33 10.19
CA LEU A 124 4.32 1.22 10.31
C LEU A 124 4.81 1.19 11.77
N TYR A 125 4.29 2.09 12.61
CA TYR A 125 4.59 2.11 14.04
C TYR A 125 4.13 0.82 14.73
N TYR A 126 2.91 0.38 14.43
CA TYR A 126 2.37 -0.88 14.91
C TYR A 126 3.28 -2.07 14.56
N LYS A 127 3.70 -2.18 13.29
CA LYS A 127 4.57 -3.27 12.82
C LYS A 127 5.89 -3.27 13.58
N ALA A 128 6.56 -2.12 13.68
CA ALA A 128 7.83 -1.95 14.38
C ALA A 128 7.74 -2.41 15.84
N ILE A 129 6.73 -1.93 16.58
CA ILE A 129 6.56 -2.24 18.00
C ILE A 129 6.25 -3.73 18.21
N LEU A 130 5.33 -4.29 17.42
CA LEU A 130 4.92 -5.69 17.55
C LEU A 130 6.06 -6.64 17.17
N ALA A 131 6.78 -6.36 16.09
CA ALA A 131 7.91 -7.16 15.64
C ALA A 131 9.01 -7.17 16.72
N ALA A 132 9.45 -5.98 17.16
CA ALA A 132 10.48 -5.87 18.20
C ALA A 132 10.10 -6.60 19.50
N ALA A 133 8.85 -6.43 19.98
CA ALA A 133 8.40 -7.11 21.19
C ALA A 133 8.31 -8.64 21.01
N THR A 134 7.91 -9.11 19.83
CA THR A 134 7.85 -10.55 19.51
C THR A 134 9.23 -11.16 19.43
N ASP A 135 10.17 -10.50 18.76
CA ASP A 135 11.55 -10.97 18.61
C ASP A 135 12.25 -11.06 19.97
N VAL A 136 12.13 -10.03 20.80
CA VAL A 136 12.67 -10.05 22.17
C VAL A 136 12.00 -11.14 23.01
N SER A 137 10.70 -11.37 22.85
CA SER A 137 10.00 -12.45 23.56
C SER A 137 10.47 -13.83 23.10
N LEU A 138 10.71 -14.04 21.80
CA LEU A 138 11.23 -15.29 21.26
C LEU A 138 12.66 -15.55 21.73
N GLU A 139 13.52 -14.53 21.70
CA GLU A 139 14.90 -14.62 22.19
C GLU A 139 14.94 -14.94 23.69
N MET A 140 14.13 -14.26 24.51
CA MET A 140 14.03 -14.53 25.93
C MET A 140 13.50 -15.95 26.19
N ASN A 141 12.50 -16.41 25.44
CA ASN A 141 12.02 -17.79 25.51
C ASN A 141 13.10 -18.82 25.15
N ALA A 142 13.91 -18.56 24.12
CA ALA A 142 15.02 -19.42 23.74
C ALA A 142 16.06 -19.53 24.87
N ARG A 143 16.43 -18.40 25.48
CA ARG A 143 17.37 -18.38 26.62
C ARG A 143 16.83 -19.12 27.83
N ILE A 144 15.55 -18.95 28.14
CA ILE A 144 14.89 -19.67 29.24
C ILE A 144 14.90 -21.19 28.98
N LYS A 145 14.66 -21.63 27.73
CA LYS A 145 14.73 -23.05 27.35
C LYS A 145 16.14 -23.62 27.52
N ILE A 146 17.16 -22.91 27.04
CA ILE A 146 18.58 -23.30 27.18
C ILE A 146 18.94 -23.46 28.66
N GLN A 147 18.66 -22.44 29.48
CA GLN A 147 18.97 -22.44 30.91
C GLN A 147 18.32 -23.62 31.65
N ARG A 148 17.17 -24.08 31.18
CA ARG A 148 16.40 -25.18 31.79
C ARG A 148 16.77 -26.56 31.24
N ALA A 149 17.40 -26.66 30.08
CA ALA A 149 17.71 -27.93 29.45
C ALA A 149 18.89 -28.67 30.10
N GLY A 150 19.71 -27.98 30.91
CA GLY A 150 20.87 -28.61 31.58
C GLY A 150 21.94 -29.09 30.59
N ASN A 151 22.00 -28.43 29.43
CA ASN A 151 22.95 -28.73 28.37
C ASN A 151 24.39 -28.52 28.83
N THR A 152 25.31 -29.25 28.20
CA THR A 152 26.75 -29.23 28.55
C THR A 152 27.63 -28.71 27.42
N THR A 153 27.07 -28.53 26.23
CA THR A 153 27.79 -28.13 25.03
C THR A 153 27.01 -27.07 24.25
N ASP A 154 27.73 -26.14 23.61
CA ASP A 154 27.12 -25.08 22.80
C ASP A 154 26.24 -25.63 21.65
N ARG A 155 26.58 -26.83 21.16
CA ARG A 155 25.80 -27.54 20.12
C ARG A 155 24.41 -27.92 20.64
N GLN A 156 24.32 -28.39 21.89
CA GLN A 156 23.03 -28.73 22.50
C GLN A 156 22.19 -27.47 22.72
N ASP A 157 22.80 -26.36 23.11
CA ASP A 157 22.12 -25.08 23.29
C ASP A 157 21.48 -24.58 21.99
N GLN A 158 22.20 -24.65 20.87
CA GLN A 158 21.67 -24.29 19.57
C GLN A 158 20.44 -25.13 19.20
N LEU A 159 20.49 -26.44 19.44
CA LEU A 159 19.39 -27.37 19.13
C LEU A 159 18.18 -27.17 20.07
N THR A 160 18.42 -26.86 21.34
CA THR A 160 17.36 -26.56 22.32
C THR A 160 16.67 -25.22 22.03
N ALA A 161 17.45 -24.20 21.64
CA ALA A 161 16.96 -22.87 21.36
C ALA A 161 16.08 -22.85 20.09
N HIS A 162 16.58 -23.45 19.02
CA HIS A 162 15.98 -23.44 17.69
C HIS A 162 15.94 -24.87 17.12
N PRO A 163 15.01 -25.73 17.61
CA PRO A 163 14.90 -27.10 17.11
C PRO A 163 14.51 -27.16 15.62
N LEU A 164 13.88 -26.10 15.12
CA LEU A 164 13.68 -25.84 13.71
C LEU A 164 14.31 -24.49 13.38
N GLN A 165 15.28 -24.48 12.48
CA GLN A 165 15.81 -23.24 11.93
C GLN A 165 14.81 -22.72 10.90
N TYR A 166 14.23 -21.56 11.19
CA TYR A 166 13.33 -20.86 10.29
C TYR A 166 14.03 -19.61 9.79
N GLU A 167 14.21 -19.51 8.48
CA GLU A 167 14.73 -18.31 7.82
C GLU A 167 13.60 -17.70 6.99
N HIS A 168 13.12 -16.54 7.42
CA HIS A 168 12.11 -15.80 6.66
C HIS A 168 12.79 -14.83 5.71
N ILE A 169 12.85 -15.19 4.43
CA ILE A 169 13.33 -14.30 3.37
C ILE A 169 12.11 -13.74 2.64
N ALA A 170 11.78 -12.48 2.91
CA ALA A 170 10.77 -11.76 2.15
C ALA A 170 11.32 -11.43 0.75
N LEU A 171 10.95 -12.25 -0.25
CA LEU A 171 11.31 -12.03 -1.65
C LEU A 171 10.84 -10.63 -2.09
N PHE A 172 11.76 -9.85 -2.66
CA PHE A 172 11.52 -8.47 -3.13
C PHE A 172 11.17 -7.43 -2.05
N ASN A 173 11.18 -7.78 -0.76
CA ASN A 173 11.06 -6.83 0.34
C ASN A 173 11.85 -7.26 1.60
N PRO A 174 13.20 -7.32 1.55
CA PRO A 174 14.01 -7.84 2.65
C PRO A 174 13.87 -7.04 3.96
N GLN A 175 13.67 -5.73 3.85
CA GLN A 175 13.49 -4.83 5.01
C GLN A 175 12.02 -4.77 5.48
N SER A 176 11.11 -5.51 4.82
CA SER A 176 9.67 -5.40 5.04
C SER A 176 9.19 -3.95 5.05
N GLY A 177 9.76 -3.13 4.17
CA GLY A 177 9.47 -1.72 4.02
C GLY A 177 8.09 -1.50 3.43
N PHE A 178 7.40 -0.45 3.90
CA PHE A 178 6.05 -0.16 3.42
C PHE A 178 6.04 0.36 1.97
N ALA A 179 7.04 1.15 1.60
CA ALA A 179 7.18 1.66 0.24
C ALA A 179 7.37 0.54 -0.78
N SER A 180 8.26 -0.42 -0.49
CA SER A 180 8.56 -1.54 -1.38
C SER A 180 7.35 -2.47 -1.58
N PHE A 181 6.42 -2.52 -0.61
CA PHE A 181 5.14 -3.22 -0.74
C PHE A 181 4.06 -2.40 -1.47
N LEU A 182 3.88 -1.13 -1.11
CA LEU A 182 2.77 -0.31 -1.58
C LEU A 182 3.01 0.28 -2.98
N LEU A 183 4.24 0.75 -3.25
CA LEU A 183 4.56 1.48 -4.48
C LEU A 183 4.27 0.67 -5.76
N PRO A 184 4.59 -0.63 -5.87
CA PRO A 184 4.26 -1.39 -7.08
C PRO A 184 2.75 -1.47 -7.34
N ALA A 185 1.95 -1.68 -6.28
CA ALA A 185 0.50 -1.76 -6.39
C ALA A 185 -0.11 -0.41 -6.79
N VAL A 186 0.33 0.68 -6.16
CA VAL A 186 -0.11 2.04 -6.48
C VAL A 186 0.29 2.44 -7.89
N LEU A 187 1.51 2.11 -8.32
CA LEU A 187 1.99 2.35 -9.68
C LEU A 187 1.08 1.67 -10.72
N MET A 188 0.74 0.39 -10.50
CA MET A 188 -0.14 -0.36 -11.40
C MET A 188 -1.53 0.29 -11.47
N LEU A 189 -2.08 0.74 -10.34
CA LEU A 189 -3.37 1.43 -10.29
C LEU A 189 -3.34 2.76 -11.06
N ILE A 190 -2.28 3.56 -10.90
CA ILE A 190 -2.12 4.84 -11.62
C ILE A 190 -2.04 4.58 -13.12
N ILE A 191 -1.24 3.59 -13.55
CA ILE A 191 -1.13 3.24 -14.97
C ILE A 191 -2.50 2.84 -15.52
N GLN A 192 -3.26 2.01 -14.79
CA GLN A 192 -4.59 1.60 -15.23
C GLN A 192 -5.56 2.79 -15.32
N GLN A 193 -5.59 3.65 -14.30
CA GLN A 193 -6.48 4.81 -14.25
C GLN A 193 -6.17 5.82 -15.36
N THR A 194 -4.88 6.12 -15.56
CA THR A 194 -4.42 7.03 -16.61
C THR A 194 -4.65 6.49 -18.01
N LEU A 195 -4.54 5.17 -18.23
CA LEU A 195 -4.91 4.55 -19.51
C LEU A 195 -6.40 4.67 -19.80
N ILE A 196 -7.27 4.40 -18.81
CA ILE A 196 -8.73 4.54 -18.96
C ILE A 196 -9.10 5.99 -19.29
N LEU A 197 -8.54 6.95 -18.54
CA LEU A 197 -8.74 8.37 -18.80
C LEU A 197 -8.19 8.79 -20.17
N GLY A 198 -7.01 8.31 -20.55
CA GLY A 198 -6.37 8.58 -21.83
C GLY A 198 -7.23 8.13 -23.02
N VAL A 199 -7.76 6.91 -22.96
CA VAL A 199 -8.67 6.39 -24.00
C VAL A 199 -9.99 7.18 -24.01
N GLY A 200 -10.54 7.52 -22.85
CA GLY A 200 -11.75 8.32 -22.74
C GLY A 200 -11.60 9.72 -23.34
N MET A 201 -10.48 10.39 -23.06
CA MET A 201 -10.19 11.71 -23.63
C MET A 201 -9.89 11.62 -25.13
N GLU A 202 -9.15 10.61 -25.62
CA GLU A 202 -8.94 10.43 -27.06
C GLU A 202 -10.26 10.28 -27.81
N ALA A 203 -11.18 9.46 -27.26
CA ALA A 203 -12.51 9.28 -27.81
C ALA A 203 -13.33 10.58 -27.77
N GLY A 204 -13.22 11.35 -26.67
CA GLY A 204 -13.85 12.66 -26.50
C GLY A 204 -13.33 13.70 -27.51
N THR A 205 -12.02 13.91 -27.59
CA THR A 205 -11.38 14.83 -28.53
C THR A 205 -11.70 14.44 -29.99
N ARG A 206 -11.78 13.14 -30.30
CA ARG A 206 -12.24 12.67 -31.62
C ARG A 206 -13.70 12.98 -31.88
N ARG A 207 -14.56 12.82 -30.88
CA ARG A 207 -15.98 13.18 -30.99
C ARG A 207 -16.15 14.67 -31.22
N GLU A 208 -15.45 15.52 -30.48
CA GLU A 208 -15.47 16.98 -30.64
C GLU A 208 -14.97 17.41 -32.04
N ARG A 209 -13.88 16.81 -32.53
CA ARG A 209 -13.41 17.06 -33.90
C ARG A 209 -14.42 16.60 -34.95
N MET A 210 -15.10 15.48 -34.73
CA MET A 210 -16.18 15.01 -35.61
C MET A 210 -17.34 16.00 -35.64
N GLU A 211 -17.77 16.52 -34.50
CA GLU A 211 -18.85 17.53 -34.42
C GLU A 211 -18.47 18.87 -35.07
N GLN A 212 -17.21 19.28 -34.96
CA GLN A 212 -16.70 20.49 -35.63
C GLN A 212 -16.54 20.32 -37.15
N THR A 213 -16.18 19.12 -37.62
CA THR A 213 -15.90 18.84 -39.04
C THR A 213 -17.16 18.41 -39.80
N HIS A 214 -18.00 17.59 -39.17
CA HIS A 214 -19.32 17.17 -39.65
C HIS A 214 -20.34 17.93 -38.81
N ARG A 215 -20.68 19.14 -39.27
CA ARG A 215 -21.66 20.02 -38.64
C ARG A 215 -22.99 19.28 -38.53
N PHE A 216 -23.30 18.73 -37.36
CA PHE A 216 -24.69 18.42 -37.04
C PHE A 216 -25.41 19.76 -36.87
N PRO A 217 -26.57 19.97 -37.50
CA PRO A 217 -27.30 21.22 -37.35
C PRO A 217 -27.59 21.47 -35.86
N PRO A 218 -27.55 22.73 -35.39
CA PRO A 218 -27.92 23.07 -34.02
C PRO A 218 -29.29 22.51 -33.69
N THR A 219 -29.51 22.08 -32.45
CA THR A 219 -30.75 21.40 -32.04
C THR A 219 -32.01 22.27 -32.19
N ASP A 220 -31.81 23.57 -32.42
CA ASP A 220 -32.86 24.55 -32.63
C ASP A 220 -33.45 24.53 -34.07
N ASP A 221 -32.79 23.86 -35.02
CA ASP A 221 -33.22 23.72 -36.43
C ASP A 221 -33.98 22.40 -36.72
N PHE A 222 -34.30 21.60 -35.70
CA PHE A 222 -35.08 20.35 -35.87
C PHE A 222 -36.59 20.59 -36.03
N THR A 223 -36.98 21.52 -36.90
CA THR A 223 -38.29 21.48 -37.59
C THR A 223 -38.07 21.04 -39.03
N LEU A 224 -37.38 19.91 -39.22
CA LEU A 224 -37.38 19.23 -40.51
C LEU A 224 -38.67 18.40 -40.57
N ASP A 225 -39.46 18.67 -41.61
CA ASP A 225 -40.61 17.86 -41.98
C ASP A 225 -40.08 16.49 -42.45
N ALA A 226 -39.73 15.65 -41.47
CA ALA A 226 -38.91 14.45 -41.65
C ALA A 226 -39.50 13.48 -42.68
N GLN A 227 -40.82 13.56 -42.91
CA GLN A 227 -41.52 12.77 -43.92
C GLN A 227 -41.14 13.17 -45.36
N ALA A 228 -40.91 14.46 -45.63
CA ALA A 228 -40.54 14.94 -46.96
C ALA A 228 -39.08 14.57 -47.32
N GLU A 229 -38.17 14.68 -46.35
CA GLU A 229 -36.77 14.28 -46.49
C GLU A 229 -36.62 12.76 -46.66
N LEU A 230 -37.38 11.96 -45.90
CA LEU A 230 -37.42 10.49 -46.05
C LEU A 230 -37.95 10.07 -47.43
N ALA A 231 -39.03 10.70 -47.91
CA ALA A 231 -39.57 10.42 -49.24
C ALA A 231 -38.56 10.74 -50.35
N ALA A 232 -37.90 11.89 -50.27
CA ALA A 232 -36.87 12.31 -51.24
C ALA A 232 -35.60 11.44 -51.19
N SER A 233 -35.29 10.83 -50.04
CA SER A 233 -34.19 9.88 -49.89
C SER A 233 -34.53 8.51 -50.48
N GLU A 234 -35.74 7.99 -50.21
CA GLU A 234 -36.21 6.71 -50.78
C GLU A 234 -36.28 6.76 -52.31
N GLU A 235 -36.68 7.89 -52.89
CA GLU A 235 -36.79 8.06 -54.34
C GLU A 235 -35.41 8.10 -55.02
N ARG A 236 -34.42 8.76 -54.39
CA ARG A 236 -33.01 8.72 -54.80
C ARG A 236 -32.42 7.32 -54.70
N HIS A 237 -32.77 6.57 -53.66
CA HIS A 237 -32.34 5.18 -53.50
C HIS A 237 -32.97 4.25 -54.56
N LYS A 238 -34.24 4.44 -54.92
CA LYS A 238 -34.90 3.70 -56.02
C LYS A 238 -34.23 3.98 -57.37
N GLN A 239 -33.93 5.25 -57.67
CA GLN A 239 -33.23 5.62 -58.91
C GLN A 239 -31.83 5.01 -58.99
N THR A 240 -31.06 5.08 -57.90
CA THR A 240 -29.71 4.48 -57.83
C THR A 240 -29.77 2.95 -57.99
N ARG A 241 -30.81 2.30 -57.45
CA ARG A 241 -31.01 0.85 -57.56
C ARG A 241 -31.42 0.45 -58.99
N ALA A 242 -32.21 1.27 -59.68
CA ALA A 242 -32.57 1.06 -61.08
C ALA A 242 -31.36 1.21 -62.01
N GLN A 243 -30.52 2.22 -61.76
CA GLN A 243 -29.27 2.43 -62.52
C GLN A 243 -28.28 1.26 -62.36
N ARG A 244 -28.15 0.73 -61.14
CA ARG A 244 -27.30 -0.44 -60.88
C ARG A 244 -27.81 -1.74 -61.52
N VAL A 245 -29.09 -1.86 -61.87
CA VAL A 245 -29.62 -3.04 -62.57
C VAL A 245 -29.33 -2.95 -64.08
N ILE A 246 -29.23 -1.73 -64.63
CA ILE A 246 -28.86 -1.48 -66.03
C ILE A 246 -27.37 -1.72 -66.28
N GLU A 247 -26.51 -1.49 -65.27
CA GLU A 247 -25.05 -1.74 -65.38
C GLU A 247 -24.65 -3.23 -65.33
N TRP A 248 -25.59 -4.16 -65.12
CA TRP A 248 -25.34 -5.61 -65.05
C TRP A 248 -25.92 -6.41 -66.24
N PHE A 249 -26.41 -5.74 -67.30
CA PHE A 249 -26.71 -6.31 -68.62
C PHE A 249 -25.89 -5.60 -69.70
#